data_AF-A0A1T0AUD3-F1
#
_entry.id   AF-A0A1T0AUD3-F1
#
_cell.length_a   1.000
_cell.length_b   1.000
_cell.length_c   1.000
_cell.angle_alpha   90.00
_cell.angle_beta   90.00
_cell.angle_gamma   90.00
#
_symmetry.space_group_name_H-M   'P 1'
#
loop_
_entity.id
_entity.type
_entity.pdbx_description
1 polymer ?
#
loop_
_entity_poly.entity_id
_entity_poly.type
_entity_poly.pdbx_seq_one_letter_code
_entity_poly.pdbx_strand_id
1 'polypeptide(L)'
;MKIKQLILASFLVMPSIASAADTVFSCITKNNKMISVLKSGNDYIYSFGKVGSNTKELTFKNPISQIIGREQSQHSIGTGYTNTSLEMVNGKYSYVIYTSSAIRGDSDG
;
A
#
# COMPACT_ATOMS: atom_id res chain seq x y z
N MET A 1 -48.20 -1.95 -38.83
CA MET A 1 -47.80 -2.44 -37.48
C MET A 1 -46.29 -2.67 -37.51
N LYS A 2 -45.49 -1.92 -36.73
CA LYS A 2 -44.03 -2.10 -36.65
C LYS A 2 -43.63 -2.22 -35.18
N ILE A 3 -43.30 -3.44 -34.77
CA ILE A 3 -42.81 -3.78 -33.43
C ILE A 3 -41.42 -3.17 -33.29
N LYS A 4 -41.26 -2.17 -32.42
CA LYS A 4 -39.96 -1.62 -32.04
C LYS A 4 -39.34 -2.56 -31.02
N GLN A 5 -38.24 -3.22 -31.39
CA GLN A 5 -37.50 -4.13 -30.52
C GLN A 5 -36.89 -3.36 -29.34
N LEU A 6 -37.20 -3.81 -28.13
CA LEU A 6 -36.62 -3.32 -26.88
C LEU A 6 -35.35 -4.15 -26.61
N ILE A 7 -34.17 -3.56 -26.84
CA ILE A 7 -32.88 -4.20 -26.53
C ILE A 7 -32.64 -4.06 -25.03
N LEU A 8 -32.81 -5.16 -24.29
CA LEU A 8 -32.49 -5.25 -22.87
C LEU A 8 -30.99 -5.53 -22.71
N ALA A 9 -30.19 -4.48 -22.50
CA ALA A 9 -28.77 -4.62 -22.23
C ALA A 9 -28.53 -5.11 -20.80
N SER A 10 -28.24 -6.40 -20.64
CA SER A 10 -27.80 -6.98 -19.36
C SER A 10 -26.36 -6.54 -19.05
N PHE A 11 -26.20 -5.63 -18.10
CA PHE A 11 -24.90 -5.33 -17.50
C PHE A 11 -24.49 -6.49 -16.58
N LEU A 12 -23.54 -7.29 -17.02
CA LEU A 12 -22.84 -8.26 -16.16
C LEU A 12 -21.98 -7.48 -15.15
N VAL A 13 -22.50 -7.31 -13.93
CA VAL A 13 -21.72 -6.86 -12.78
C VAL A 13 -20.79 -8.00 -12.37
N MET A 14 -19.53 -7.94 -12.79
CA MET A 14 -18.51 -8.86 -12.29
C MET A 14 -18.20 -8.53 -10.83
N PRO A 15 -18.24 -9.50 -9.90
CA PRO A 15 -17.78 -9.28 -8.54
C PRO A 15 -16.28 -9.03 -8.56
N SER A 16 -15.86 -7.85 -8.11
CA SER A 16 -14.45 -7.53 -7.89
C SER A 16 -13.91 -8.37 -6.75
N ILE A 17 -13.04 -9.34 -7.04
CA ILE A 17 -12.31 -10.10 -6.04
C ILE A 17 -11.36 -9.13 -5.33
N ALA A 18 -11.69 -8.74 -4.11
CA ALA A 18 -10.80 -7.93 -3.29
C ALA A 18 -9.57 -8.79 -2.92
N SER A 19 -8.43 -8.53 -3.56
CA SER A 19 -7.16 -9.16 -3.17
C SER A 19 -6.84 -8.78 -1.73
N ALA A 20 -6.50 -9.76 -0.90
CA ALA A 20 -6.01 -9.50 0.45
C ALA A 20 -4.85 -8.49 0.39
N ALA A 21 -4.89 -7.47 1.25
CA ALA A 21 -3.88 -6.43 1.26
C ALA A 21 -2.64 -6.91 2.02
N ASP A 22 -1.47 -6.86 1.39
CA ASP A 22 -0.21 -7.31 1.99
C ASP A 22 0.36 -6.21 2.89
N THR A 23 0.83 -6.57 4.09
CA THR A 23 1.49 -5.60 4.97
C THR A 23 2.93 -5.36 4.51
N VAL A 24 3.23 -4.12 4.12
CA VAL A 24 4.58 -3.69 3.69
C VAL A 24 5.34 -3.13 4.87
N PHE A 25 4.66 -2.35 5.71
CA PHE A 25 5.24 -1.76 6.91
C PHE A 25 4.18 -1.60 7.98
N SER A 26 4.59 -1.77 9.24
CA SER A 26 3.75 -1.56 10.41
C SER A 26 4.61 -1.22 11.61
N CYS A 27 4.26 -0.16 12.35
CA CYS A 27 4.83 0.11 13.66
C CYS A 27 3.83 0.77 14.61
N ILE A 28 4.10 0.64 15.90
CA ILE A 28 3.40 1.40 16.94
C ILE A 28 4.31 2.54 17.37
N THR A 29 3.81 3.76 17.28
CA THR A 29 4.48 4.98 17.73
C THR A 29 4.50 5.05 19.25
N LYS A 30 5.38 5.89 19.82
CA LYS A 30 5.47 6.14 21.27
C LYS A 30 4.15 6.60 21.89
N ASN A 31 3.28 7.24 21.11
CA ASN A 31 1.98 7.74 21.57
C ASN A 31 0.84 6.71 21.37
N ASN A 32 1.18 5.42 21.24
CA ASN A 32 0.23 4.32 21.02
C ASN A 32 -0.70 4.52 19.81
N LYS A 33 -0.16 5.14 18.75
CA LYS A 33 -0.75 5.21 17.41
C LYS A 33 -0.07 4.21 16.51
N MET A 34 -0.80 3.58 15.60
CA MET A 34 -0.29 2.70 14.57
C MET A 34 -0.01 3.48 13.30
N ILE A 35 1.14 3.24 12.68
CA ILE A 35 1.42 3.57 11.28
C ILE A 35 1.43 2.26 10.51
N SER A 36 0.75 2.19 9.37
CA SER A 36 0.87 1.06 8.46
C SER A 36 0.93 1.50 7.00
N VAL A 37 1.64 0.70 6.21
CA VAL A 37 1.60 0.74 4.75
C VAL A 37 1.19 -0.64 4.27
N LEU A 38 0.08 -0.70 3.54
CA LEU A 38 -0.43 -1.93 2.93
C LEU A 38 -0.32 -1.84 1.42
N LYS A 39 0.01 -2.93 0.76
CA LYS A 39 -0.13 -3.09 -0.69
C LYS A 39 -1.52 -3.63 -0.99
N SER A 40 -2.28 -2.95 -1.84
CA SER A 40 -3.59 -3.42 -2.31
C SER A 40 -3.67 -3.23 -3.81
N GLY A 41 -3.65 -4.33 -4.57
CA GLY A 41 -3.50 -4.29 -6.02
C GLY A 41 -2.24 -3.52 -6.44
N ASN A 42 -2.45 -2.44 -7.20
CA ASN A 42 -1.38 -1.58 -7.73
C ASN A 42 -1.12 -0.33 -6.89
N ASP A 43 -1.70 -0.24 -5.70
CA ASP A 43 -1.57 0.90 -4.80
C ASP A 43 -0.87 0.50 -3.50
N TYR A 44 -0.10 1.44 -2.94
CA TYR A 44 0.22 1.43 -1.51
C TYR A 44 -0.77 2.33 -0.77
N ILE A 45 -1.25 1.87 0.38
CA ILE A 45 -2.20 2.55 1.27
C ILE A 45 -1.46 2.85 2.57
N TYR A 46 -1.26 4.14 2.85
CA TYR A 46 -0.76 4.61 4.13
C TYR A 46 -1.93 4.80 5.10
N SER A 47 -1.79 4.39 6.36
CA SER A 47 -2.73 4.74 7.41
C SER A 47 -2.05 5.08 8.73
N PHE A 48 -2.65 6.01 9.46
CA PHE A 48 -2.26 6.43 10.80
C PHE A 48 -3.48 6.56 11.70
N GLY A 49 -3.40 6.06 12.94
CA GLY A 49 -4.46 6.25 13.93
C GLY A 49 -4.29 5.42 15.19
N LYS A 50 -5.29 5.43 16.07
CA LYS A 50 -5.28 4.65 17.31
C LYS A 50 -5.13 3.14 17.05
N VAL A 51 -4.25 2.48 17.80
CA VAL A 51 -4.09 1.01 17.77
C VAL A 51 -5.43 0.32 18.07
N GLY A 52 -5.77 -0.71 17.30
CA GLY A 52 -7.02 -1.46 17.44
C GLY A 52 -8.29 -0.71 16.98
N SER A 53 -8.19 0.53 16.51
CA SER A 53 -9.34 1.29 15.99
C SER A 53 -9.64 0.95 14.53
N ASN A 54 -10.93 0.78 14.23
CA ASN A 54 -11.45 0.65 12.86
C ASN A 54 -11.49 2.00 12.13
N THR A 55 -11.52 3.11 12.85
CA THR A 55 -11.44 4.46 12.28
C THR A 55 -9.99 4.94 12.29
N LYS A 56 -9.50 5.36 11.13
CA LYS A 56 -8.14 5.92 10.95
C LYS A 56 -8.22 7.45 10.97
N GLU A 57 -7.20 8.08 11.53
CA GLU A 57 -7.08 9.55 11.60
C GLU A 57 -6.58 10.12 10.27
N LEU A 58 -5.73 9.37 9.58
CA LEU A 58 -5.23 9.71 8.26
C LEU A 58 -5.12 8.43 7.44
N THR A 59 -5.69 8.43 6.24
CA THR A 59 -5.53 7.37 5.25
C THR A 59 -5.44 7.99 3.87
N PHE A 60 -4.46 7.58 3.08
CA PHE A 60 -4.35 7.96 1.68
C PHE A 60 -3.61 6.87 0.90
N LYS A 61 -3.72 6.90 -0.42
CA LYS A 61 -3.12 5.91 -1.29
C LYS A 61 -2.33 6.54 -2.42
N ASN A 62 -1.32 5.84 -2.89
CA ASN A 62 -0.49 6.23 -4.01
C ASN A 62 -0.24 5.01 -4.90
N PRO A 63 -0.26 5.17 -6.24
CA PRO A 63 0.12 4.09 -7.15
C PRO A 63 1.57 3.68 -6.93
N ILE A 64 1.83 2.38 -6.93
CA ILE A 64 3.17 1.81 -6.78
C ILE A 64 4.12 2.36 -7.85
N SER A 65 3.63 2.49 -9.09
CA SER A 65 4.42 3.03 -10.22
C SER A 65 4.89 4.47 -9.98
N GLN A 66 4.09 5.29 -9.30
CA GLN A 66 4.50 6.65 -8.94
C GLN A 66 5.52 6.64 -7.82
N ILE A 67 5.38 5.74 -6.84
CA ILE A 67 6.29 5.67 -5.70
C ILE A 67 7.68 5.25 -6.14
N ILE A 68 7.81 4.26 -7.01
CA ILE A 68 9.11 3.79 -7.53
C ILE A 68 9.86 4.91 -8.27
N GLY A 69 9.15 5.85 -8.89
CA GLY A 69 9.75 6.98 -9.61
C GLY A 69 10.12 8.19 -8.75
N ARG A 70 9.88 8.16 -7.43
CA ARG A 70 10.15 9.30 -6.53
C ARG A 70 11.57 9.25 -5.99
N GLU A 71 12.18 10.43 -5.86
CA GLU A 71 13.59 10.57 -5.46
C GLU A 71 13.91 9.98 -4.08
N GLN A 72 12.98 10.09 -3.13
CA GLN A 72 13.17 9.56 -1.77
C GLN A 72 12.73 8.09 -1.64
N SER A 73 12.20 7.48 -2.71
CA SER A 73 11.92 6.04 -2.75
C SER A 73 13.13 5.30 -3.30
N GLN A 74 13.77 4.50 -2.45
CA GLN A 74 14.99 3.78 -2.81
C GLN A 74 14.91 2.33 -2.37
N HIS A 75 15.61 1.48 -3.09
CA HIS A 75 15.84 0.09 -2.73
C HIS A 75 17.33 -0.18 -2.88
N SER A 76 17.97 -0.58 -1.79
CA SER A 76 19.41 -0.79 -1.74
C SER A 76 19.74 -2.05 -0.96
N ILE A 77 20.57 -2.90 -1.54
CA ILE A 77 21.02 -4.15 -0.94
C ILE A 77 22.49 -3.96 -0.57
N GLY A 78 22.80 -4.03 0.72
CA GLY A 78 24.16 -3.97 1.26
C GLY A 78 24.61 -5.31 1.83
N THR A 79 25.84 -5.37 2.36
CA THR A 79 26.35 -6.58 3.03
C THR A 79 25.56 -6.82 4.32
N GLY A 80 24.73 -7.86 4.32
CA GLY A 80 23.96 -8.29 5.48
C GLY A 80 22.64 -7.54 5.73
N TYR A 81 22.30 -6.51 4.94
CA TYR A 81 21.06 -5.75 5.12
C TYR A 81 20.46 -5.28 3.79
N THR A 82 19.13 -5.24 3.71
CA THR A 82 18.37 -4.56 2.67
C THR A 82 17.74 -3.31 3.28
N ASN A 83 18.08 -2.16 2.72
CA ASN A 83 17.48 -0.87 3.07
C ASN A 83 16.45 -0.48 2.01
N THR A 84 15.26 -0.10 2.44
CA THR A 84 14.24 0.43 1.54
C THR A 84 13.65 1.71 2.09
N SER A 85 13.36 2.66 1.21
CA SER A 85 12.55 3.82 1.52
C SER A 85 11.35 3.92 0.57
N LEU A 86 10.21 4.33 1.12
CA LEU A 86 8.99 4.56 0.37
C LEU A 86 8.52 5.98 0.62
N GLU A 87 8.53 6.82 -0.42
CA GLU A 87 7.98 8.17 -0.36
C GLU A 87 6.48 8.15 -0.69
N MET A 88 5.64 8.38 0.33
CA MET A 88 4.18 8.48 0.23
C MET A 88 3.76 9.96 0.31
N VAL A 89 2.96 10.47 -0.64
CA VAL A 89 2.58 11.88 -0.72
C VAL A 89 1.07 12.04 -0.52
N ASN A 90 0.70 13.00 0.33
CA ASN A 90 -0.67 13.44 0.56
C ASN A 90 -0.77 14.97 0.45
N GLY A 91 -1.22 15.47 -0.70
CA GLY A 91 -1.24 16.91 -0.99
C GLY A 91 0.17 17.50 -0.97
N LYS A 92 0.41 18.46 -0.09
CA LYS A 92 1.72 19.13 0.08
C LYS A 92 2.68 18.42 1.04
N TYR A 93 2.26 17.31 1.65
CA TYR A 93 3.05 16.60 2.64
C TYR A 93 3.64 15.32 2.04
N SER A 94 4.93 15.09 2.31
CA SER A 94 5.63 13.85 1.98
C SER A 94 5.94 13.06 3.25
N TYR A 95 5.71 11.75 3.20
CA TYR A 95 5.88 10.79 4.28
C TYR A 95 6.84 9.72 3.79
N VAL A 96 8.08 9.74 4.28
CA VAL A 96 9.11 8.78 3.87
C VAL A 96 9.23 7.69 4.93
N ILE A 97 8.94 6.45 4.54
CA ILE A 97 9.05 5.27 5.40
C ILE A 97 10.37 4.59 5.11
N TYR A 98 11.26 4.50 6.10
CA TYR A 98 12.53 3.78 6.00
C TYR A 98 12.42 2.43 6.70
N THR A 99 12.89 1.39 6.03
CA THR A 99 13.05 0.05 6.61
C THR A 99 14.45 -0.47 6.36
N SER A 100 14.97 -1.23 7.32
CA SER A 100 16.21 -1.97 7.19
C SER A 100 15.96 -3.38 7.71
N SER A 101 16.24 -4.37 6.88
CA SER A 101 16.02 -5.78 7.18
C SER A 101 17.32 -6.53 7.00
N ALA A 102 17.71 -7.35 7.99
CA ALA A 102 18.88 -8.20 7.84
C ALA A 102 18.66 -9.22 6.71
N ILE A 103 19.66 -9.40 5.85
CA ILE A 103 19.69 -10.48 4.87
C ILE A 103 20.05 -11.74 5.66
N ARG A 104 19.04 -12.54 6.02
CA ARG A 104 19.28 -13.86 6.60
C ARG A 104 19.86 -14.71 5.48
N GLY A 105 21.14 -15.07 5.59
CA GLY A 105 21.64 -16.21 4.84
C GLY A 105 20.93 -17.44 5.40
N ASP A 106 20.14 -18.13 4.57
CA ASP A 106 19.86 -19.54 4.81
C ASP A 106 21.21 -20.26 4.68
N SER A 107 21.93 -20.35 5.81
CA SER A 107 23.02 -21.30 5.97
C SER A 107 22.39 -22.62 6.40
N ASP A 108 21.67 -23.27 5.48
CA ASP A 108 21.46 -24.71 5.56
C ASP A 108 22.76 -25.38 5.12
N GLY A 109 23.59 -25.71 6.12
CA GLY A 109 24.79 -26.53 5.99
C GLY A 109 24.81 -27.58 7.07
#